data_AF-A0A833U4Q3-F1
#
_entry.id   AF-A0A833U4Q3-F1
#
_cell.length_a   1.000
_cell.length_b   1.000
_cell.length_c   1.000
_cell.angle_alpha   90.00
_cell.angle_beta   90.00
_cell.angle_gamma   90.00
#
_symmetry.space_group_name_H-M   'P 1'
#
loop_
_entity.id
_entity.type
_entity.pdbx_description
1 polymer ?
#
loop_
_entity_poly.entity_id
_entity_poly.type
_entity_poly.pdbx_seq_one_letter_code
_entity_poly.pdbx_strand_id
1 'polypeptide(L)'
;MKPRKRGMCLNQGDESDQCDFEEKINFAVFPSLQGGPHNNHIAALAIVLKQVATLEYNAYMQQVKKNAQALASALLRRKCRLVTGGTDNHLLLWDLRPLGLTGKNYEKVCEMCSHNSQ
;
A
#
# COMPACT_ATOMS: atom_id res chain seq x y z
N MET A 1 10.74 31.16 -32.04
CA MET A 1 11.28 31.30 -30.67
C MET A 1 12.43 30.31 -30.50
N LYS A 2 13.58 30.76 -30.00
CA LYS A 2 14.84 29.98 -29.92
C LYS A 2 14.75 28.84 -28.87
N PRO A 3 15.48 27.72 -29.04
CA PRO A 3 15.50 26.65 -28.05
C PRO A 3 16.41 27.05 -26.88
N ARG A 4 15.96 26.85 -25.65
CA ARG A 4 16.74 27.17 -24.45
C ARG A 4 17.53 25.93 -24.01
N LYS A 5 18.83 25.91 -24.34
CA LYS A 5 19.81 25.02 -23.70
C LYS A 5 19.94 25.40 -22.21
N ARG A 6 19.73 24.44 -21.31
CA ARG A 6 20.26 24.39 -19.93
C ARG A 6 20.59 22.90 -19.73
N GLY A 7 21.82 22.46 -19.51
CA GLY A 7 22.91 23.03 -18.71
C GLY A 7 23.19 21.98 -17.64
N MET A 8 24.24 21.18 -17.82
CA MET A 8 24.66 20.11 -16.89
C MET A 8 25.08 20.77 -15.56
N CYS A 9 24.44 20.41 -14.45
CA CYS A 9 24.75 21.02 -13.14
C CYS A 9 25.82 20.19 -12.42
N LEU A 10 27.01 20.79 -12.27
CA LEU A 10 28.09 20.36 -11.39
C LEU A 10 28.19 21.39 -10.26
N ASN A 11 28.02 20.90 -9.02
CA ASN A 11 28.26 21.50 -7.70
C ASN A 11 28.63 22.99 -7.61
N GLN A 12 27.80 23.76 -6.91
CA GLN A 12 28.19 24.65 -5.80
C GLN A 12 26.94 25.12 -5.06
N GLY A 13 27.05 25.20 -3.72
CA GLY A 13 25.92 25.44 -2.82
C GLY A 13 25.29 26.81 -2.96
N ASP A 14 23.97 26.85 -2.85
CA ASP A 14 23.17 28.06 -2.63
C ASP A 14 21.90 27.71 -1.84
N GLU A 15 21.55 28.57 -0.89
CA GLU A 15 20.35 28.53 -0.06
C GLU A 15 19.08 28.78 -0.91
N SER A 16 18.66 27.78 -1.69
CA SER A 16 17.27 27.52 -2.08
C SER A 16 17.27 26.35 -3.07
N ASP A 17 17.63 25.15 -2.61
CA ASP A 17 17.36 23.92 -3.36
C ASP A 17 15.85 23.65 -3.34
N GLN A 18 15.09 24.45 -4.09
CA GLN A 18 13.74 24.09 -4.49
C GLN A 18 13.87 22.84 -5.34
N CYS A 19 13.69 21.68 -4.70
CA CYS A 19 13.50 20.43 -5.40
C CYS A 19 12.27 20.58 -6.29
N ASP A 20 12.52 20.85 -7.57
CA ASP A 20 11.54 20.87 -8.64
C ASP A 20 11.07 19.43 -8.93
N PHE A 21 10.32 18.86 -7.99
CA PHE A 21 9.72 17.54 -8.11
C PHE A 21 8.43 17.59 -8.93
N GLU A 22 7.72 18.71 -8.92
CA GLU A 22 6.45 18.85 -9.64
C GLU A 22 6.64 18.62 -11.15
N GLU A 23 7.56 19.35 -11.78
CA GLU A 23 7.79 19.22 -13.22
C GLU A 23 8.34 17.82 -13.56
N LYS A 24 9.29 17.33 -12.76
CA LYS A 24 9.91 16.02 -12.96
C LYS A 24 8.91 14.86 -12.83
N ILE A 25 8.03 14.89 -11.83
CA ILE A 25 7.02 13.84 -11.61
C ILE A 25 5.95 13.92 -12.70
N ASN A 26 5.43 15.12 -13.01
CA ASN A 26 4.42 15.28 -14.05
C ASN A 26 4.94 14.78 -15.40
N PHE A 27 6.17 15.15 -15.77
CA PHE A 27 6.81 14.69 -17.00
C PHE A 27 7.02 13.16 -17.04
N ALA A 28 7.45 12.58 -15.91
CA ALA A 28 7.64 11.13 -15.80
C ALA A 28 6.32 10.36 -15.98
N VAL A 29 5.19 10.91 -15.49
CA VAL A 29 3.86 10.33 -15.72
C VAL A 29 3.45 10.50 -17.19
N PHE A 30 3.39 11.74 -17.66
CA PHE A 30 3.05 12.07 -19.05
C PHE A 30 3.99 13.18 -19.56
N PRO A 31 4.64 13.01 -20.72
CA PRO A 31 4.41 11.98 -21.73
C PRO A 31 5.33 10.74 -21.60
N SER A 32 6.16 10.65 -20.55
CA SER A 32 7.25 9.65 -20.53
C SER A 32 6.77 8.20 -20.40
N LEU A 33 5.80 7.89 -19.53
CA LEU A 33 5.38 6.51 -19.24
C LEU A 33 3.95 6.21 -19.66
N GLN A 34 3.04 7.17 -19.52
CA GLN A 34 1.61 6.98 -19.78
C GLN A 34 1.12 7.86 -20.93
N GLY A 35 0.02 7.41 -21.55
CA GLY A 35 -0.72 8.16 -22.57
C GLY A 35 -1.84 9.00 -21.95
N GLY A 36 -3.07 8.86 -22.48
CA GLY A 36 -4.22 9.61 -21.97
C GLY A 36 -4.66 9.19 -20.56
N PRO A 37 -5.12 10.12 -19.71
CA PRO A 37 -5.57 9.80 -18.36
C PRO A 37 -6.91 9.04 -18.36
N HIS A 38 -7.05 8.11 -17.41
CA HIS A 38 -8.32 7.41 -17.17
C HIS A 38 -9.25 8.24 -16.26
N ASN A 39 -9.98 9.19 -16.86
CA ASN A 39 -10.83 10.14 -16.12
C ASN A 39 -11.91 9.48 -15.25
N ASN A 40 -12.42 8.31 -15.64
CA ASN A 40 -13.34 7.51 -14.83
C ASN A 40 -12.70 7.05 -13.50
N HIS A 41 -11.44 6.61 -13.52
CA HIS A 41 -10.72 6.25 -12.30
C HIS A 41 -10.40 7.48 -11.43
N ILE A 42 -10.05 8.60 -12.06
CA ILE A 42 -9.81 9.86 -11.33
C ILE A 42 -11.07 10.32 -10.60
N ALA A 43 -12.24 10.24 -11.25
CA ALA A 43 -13.52 10.57 -10.63
C ALA A 43 -13.87 9.63 -9.45
N ALA A 44 -13.66 8.31 -9.63
CA ALA A 44 -13.86 7.34 -8.55
C ALA A 44 -12.92 7.61 -7.37
N LEU A 45 -11.65 7.93 -7.63
CA LEU A 45 -10.68 8.28 -6.60
C LEU A 45 -11.10 9.54 -5.83
N ALA A 46 -11.61 10.56 -6.51
CA ALA A 46 -12.12 11.77 -5.84
C ALA A 46 -13.26 11.47 -4.86
N ILE A 47 -14.18 10.56 -5.22
CA ILE A 47 -15.26 10.10 -4.34
C ILE A 47 -14.69 9.34 -3.14
N VAL A 48 -13.76 8.41 -3.36
CA VAL A 48 -13.13 7.65 -2.27
C VAL A 48 -12.36 8.57 -1.33
N LEU A 49 -11.59 9.53 -1.84
CA LEU A 49 -10.87 10.51 -1.02
C LEU A 49 -11.82 11.36 -0.17
N LYS A 50 -13.00 11.71 -0.70
CA LYS A 50 -14.05 12.37 0.08
C LYS A 50 -14.56 11.47 1.21
N GLN A 51 -14.74 10.17 0.98
CA GLN A 51 -15.16 9.22 2.02
C GLN A 51 -14.06 9.02 3.09
N VAL A 52 -12.80 8.95 2.68
CA VAL A 52 -11.64 8.79 3.58
C VAL A 52 -11.52 9.96 4.58
N ALA A 53 -11.94 11.17 4.17
CA ALA A 53 -11.93 12.34 5.03
C ALA A 53 -13.02 12.36 6.12
N THR A 54 -13.91 11.35 6.18
CA THR A 54 -14.99 11.28 7.16
C THR A 54 -14.54 10.70 8.50
N LEU A 55 -15.21 11.09 9.60
CA LEU A 55 -14.97 10.51 10.93
C LEU A 55 -15.34 9.02 10.98
N GLU A 56 -16.37 8.61 10.22
CA GLU A 56 -16.78 7.22 10.09
C GLU A 56 -15.66 6.35 9.50
N TYR A 57 -14.97 6.84 8.46
CA TYR A 57 -13.84 6.14 7.87
C TYR A 57 -12.66 6.00 8.85
N ASN A 58 -12.38 7.04 9.66
CA ASN A 58 -11.38 6.93 10.71
C ASN A 58 -11.76 5.84 11.73
N ALA A 59 -13.01 5.82 12.20
CA ALA A 59 -13.50 4.79 13.11
C ALA A 59 -13.38 3.37 12.49
N TYR A 60 -13.71 3.23 11.20
CA TYR A 60 -13.51 2.01 10.44
C TYR A 60 -12.04 1.56 10.44
N MET A 61 -11.09 2.47 10.15
CA MET A 61 -9.66 2.14 10.14
C MET A 61 -9.13 1.75 11.52
N GLN A 62 -9.63 2.37 12.60
CA GLN A 62 -9.33 1.90 13.96
C GLN A 62 -9.85 0.49 14.20
N GLN A 63 -11.05 0.16 13.70
CA GLN A 63 -11.60 -1.18 13.81
C GLN A 63 -10.79 -2.21 13.02
N VAL A 64 -10.28 -1.87 11.82
CA VAL A 64 -9.39 -2.73 11.05
C VAL A 64 -8.14 -3.11 11.85
N LYS A 65 -7.49 -2.13 12.50
CA LYS A 65 -6.33 -2.38 13.37
C LYS A 65 -6.69 -3.26 14.57
N LYS A 66 -7.80 -2.95 15.26
CA LYS A 66 -8.28 -3.76 16.40
C LYS A 66 -8.55 -5.21 16.00
N ASN A 67 -9.16 -5.42 14.84
CA ASN A 67 -9.43 -6.77 14.31
C ASN A 67 -8.14 -7.53 14.03
N ALA A 68 -7.15 -6.89 13.38
CA ALA A 68 -5.86 -7.50 13.10
C ALA A 68 -5.12 -7.89 14.39
N GLN A 69 -5.12 -7.02 15.40
CA GLN A 69 -4.53 -7.28 16.72
C GLN A 69 -5.26 -8.41 17.48
N ALA A 70 -6.59 -8.46 17.40
CA ALA A 70 -7.39 -9.53 17.99
C ALA A 70 -7.08 -10.88 17.35
N LEU A 71 -6.97 -10.93 16.01
CA LEU A 71 -6.58 -12.14 15.28
C LEU A 71 -5.16 -12.58 15.64
N ALA A 72 -4.20 -11.65 15.67
CA ALA A 72 -2.82 -11.95 16.07
C ALA A 72 -2.78 -12.55 17.49
N SER A 73 -3.48 -11.94 18.44
CA SER A 73 -3.58 -12.44 19.81
C SER A 73 -4.19 -13.84 19.88
N ALA A 74 -5.22 -14.12 19.08
CA ALA A 74 -5.83 -15.44 19.01
C ALA A 74 -4.89 -16.52 18.44
N LEU A 75 -4.11 -16.19 17.41
CA LEU A 75 -3.12 -17.09 16.84
C LEU A 75 -1.98 -17.38 17.82
N LEU A 76 -1.46 -16.35 18.51
CA LEU A 76 -0.41 -16.52 19.52
C LEU A 76 -0.86 -17.42 20.68
N ARG A 77 -2.11 -17.27 21.15
CA ARG A 77 -2.69 -18.19 22.16
C ARG A 77 -2.73 -19.64 21.70
N ARG A 78 -2.85 -19.89 20.40
CA ARG A 78 -2.79 -21.22 19.78
C ARG A 78 -1.35 -21.67 19.48
N LYS A 79 -0.34 -21.01 20.05
CA LYS A 79 1.10 -21.28 19.84
C LYS A 79 1.53 -21.14 18.37
N CYS A 80 0.79 -20.36 17.58
CA CYS A 80 1.18 -20.03 16.22
C CYS A 80 2.32 -19.01 16.24
N ARG A 81 3.30 -19.14 15.34
CA ARG A 81 4.43 -18.22 15.25
C ARG A 81 4.13 -17.11 14.26
N LEU A 82 4.05 -15.87 14.72
CA LEU A 82 4.01 -14.70 13.86
C LEU A 82 5.42 -14.13 13.67
N VAL A 83 5.75 -13.66 12.47
CA VAL A 83 7.13 -13.23 12.13
C VAL A 83 7.66 -12.13 13.06
N THR A 84 6.80 -11.17 13.43
CA THR A 84 7.13 -10.08 14.36
C THR A 84 6.49 -10.25 15.74
N GLY A 85 5.81 -11.38 15.99
CA GLY A 85 5.08 -11.62 17.24
C GLY A 85 3.76 -10.84 17.40
N GLY A 86 3.31 -10.10 16.38
CA GLY A 86 2.08 -9.31 16.44
C GLY A 86 1.83 -8.50 15.16
N THR A 87 1.03 -7.44 15.26
CA THR A 87 0.86 -6.45 14.18
C THR A 87 0.37 -5.11 14.71
N ASP A 88 0.87 -4.03 14.10
CA ASP A 88 0.43 -2.65 14.33
C ASP A 88 -0.35 -2.06 13.14
N ASN A 89 -0.58 -2.87 12.10
CA ASN A 89 -1.26 -2.46 10.87
C ASN A 89 -2.44 -3.40 10.55
N HIS A 90 -2.81 -3.51 9.27
CA HIS A 90 -4.00 -4.20 8.80
C HIS A 90 -3.77 -5.69 8.45
N LEU A 91 -2.54 -6.19 8.54
CA LEU A 91 -2.20 -7.57 8.16
C LEU A 91 -1.25 -8.22 9.18
N LEU A 92 -1.11 -9.54 9.10
CA LEU A 92 -0.14 -10.31 9.88
C LEU A 92 0.56 -11.33 8.98
N LEU A 93 1.75 -11.75 9.38
CA LEU A 93 2.52 -12.77 8.68
C LEU A 93 2.75 -13.96 9.59
N TRP A 94 2.10 -15.08 9.27
CA TRP A 94 2.19 -16.33 10.02
C TRP A 94 3.27 -17.23 9.44
N ASP A 95 4.29 -17.55 10.25
CA ASP A 95 5.31 -18.55 9.94
C ASP A 95 4.77 -19.97 10.18
N LEU A 96 4.55 -20.71 9.08
CA LEU A 96 4.04 -22.09 9.09
C LEU A 96 5.14 -23.15 9.17
N ARG A 97 6.43 -22.78 9.05
CA ARG A 97 7.55 -23.72 9.09
C ARG A 97 7.61 -24.55 10.38
N PRO A 98 7.31 -24.01 11.58
CA PRO A 98 7.23 -24.81 12.81
C PRO A 98 6.18 -25.93 12.78
N LEU A 99 5.19 -25.83 11.88
CA LEU A 99 4.17 -26.84 11.67
C LEU A 99 4.54 -27.84 10.56
N GLY A 100 5.72 -27.69 9.93
CA GLY A 100 6.12 -28.50 8.77
C GLY A 100 5.30 -28.21 7.50
N LEU A 101 4.55 -27.11 7.48
CA LEU A 101 3.67 -26.74 6.36
C LEU A 101 4.30 -25.66 5.49
N THR A 102 3.92 -25.66 4.21
CA THR A 102 4.21 -24.59 3.27
C THR A 102 2.99 -23.68 3.12
N GLY A 103 3.23 -22.40 2.79
CA GLY A 103 2.15 -21.44 2.53
C GLY A 103 1.20 -21.90 1.43
N LYS A 104 1.74 -22.48 0.34
CA LYS A 104 0.97 -23.02 -0.78
C LYS A 104 -0.04 -24.09 -0.35
N ASN A 105 0.39 -25.06 0.46
CA ASN A 105 -0.50 -26.15 0.88
C ASN A 105 -1.58 -25.64 1.84
N TYR A 106 -1.22 -24.73 2.74
CA TYR A 106 -2.17 -24.14 3.69
C TYR A 106 -3.22 -23.28 2.98
N GLU A 107 -2.79 -22.40 2.08
CA GLU A 107 -3.67 -21.55 1.26
C GLU A 107 -4.65 -22.41 0.45
N LYS A 108 -4.19 -23.48 -0.19
CA LYS A 108 -5.07 -24.37 -0.95
C LYS A 108 -6.16 -25.02 -0.09
N VAL A 109 -5.82 -25.46 1.12
CA VAL A 109 -6.82 -26.02 2.05
C VAL A 109 -7.81 -24.96 2.51
N CYS A 110 -7.35 -23.75 2.83
CA CYS A 110 -8.23 -22.63 3.16
C CYS A 110 -9.20 -22.31 2.02
N GLU A 111 -8.73 -22.32 0.77
CA GLU A 111 -9.58 -22.14 -0.41
C GLU A 111 -10.65 -23.23 -0.50
N MET A 112 -10.28 -24.51 -0.35
CA MET A 112 -11.22 -25.65 -0.41
C MET A 112 -12.26 -25.63 0.73
N CYS A 113 -11.89 -25.13 1.92
CA CYS A 113 -12.80 -25.02 3.05
C CYS A 113 -13.72 -23.79 2.96
N SER A 114 -13.39 -22.83 2.11
CA SER A 114 -14.19 -21.63 1.90
C SER A 114 -15.26 -21.95 0.86
N HIS A 115 -16.55 -21.76 1.19
CA HIS A 115 -17.62 -21.71 0.18
C HIS A 115 -17.50 -20.42 -0.65
N ASN A 116 -16.41 -20.28 -1.43
CA ASN A 116 -16.37 -19.39 -2.57
C ASN A 116 -16.59 -20.22 -3.85
N SER A 117 -17.64 -21.05 -3.85
CA SER A 117 -18.23 -21.49 -5.11
C SER A 117 -18.84 -20.26 -5.78
N GLN A 118 -18.08 -19.67 -6.67
CA GLN A 118 -18.63 -19.19 -7.94
C GLN A 118 -18.35 -20.24 -8.99
#